data_AF-A0A3D9YZY5-F1
#
_entry.id   AF-A0A3D9YZY5-F1
#
_cell.length_a   1.000
_cell.length_b   1.000
_cell.length_c   1.000
_cell.angle_alpha   90.00
_cell.angle_beta   90.00
_cell.angle_gamma   90.00
#
_symmetry.space_group_name_H-M   'P 1'
#
loop_
_entity.id
_entity.type
_entity.pdbx_description
1 polymer ?
#
loop_
_entity_poly.entity_id
_entity_poly.type
_entity_poly.pdbx_seq_one_letter_code
_entity_poly.pdbx_strand_id
1 'polypeptide(L)'
;MPQHSFFTLFRSDEGEIDAPIWWRGILILGGVFAVLTLGWLLIEPFADRSLATTITSTIVVLTANLYRLAYGVICLLLLICFYNLSAKRWRDLGRPPAFAGILPVVGAVVAALHWLEPRTGGDTPHVLVIAADLLLFAVLIWNITELGGIARFRV
;
A
#
# COMPACT_ATOMS: atom_id res chain seq x y z
N MET A 1 16.95 22.45 -12.31
CA MET A 1 16.31 21.29 -11.66
C MET A 1 16.08 20.23 -12.73
N PRO A 2 16.62 19.00 -12.60
CA PRO A 2 16.37 17.97 -13.59
C PRO A 2 14.87 17.66 -13.61
N GLN A 3 14.26 17.67 -14.79
CA GLN A 3 12.87 17.28 -14.96
C GLN A 3 12.77 15.77 -14.70
N HIS A 4 12.20 15.40 -13.56
CA HIS A 4 11.85 14.01 -13.29
C HIS A 4 10.73 13.60 -14.25
N SER A 5 11.06 12.78 -15.25
CA SER A 5 10.05 12.11 -16.07
C SER A 5 9.17 11.26 -15.16
N PHE A 6 7.85 11.23 -15.44
CA PHE A 6 6.87 10.44 -14.69
C PHE A 6 7.31 8.98 -14.51
N PHE A 7 7.94 8.39 -15.53
CA PHE A 7 8.46 7.03 -15.49
C PHE A 7 9.64 6.85 -14.52
N THR A 8 10.54 7.82 -14.43
CA THR A 8 11.70 7.77 -13.52
C THR A 8 11.28 7.93 -12.06
N LEU A 9 10.17 8.64 -11.82
CA LEU A 9 9.70 8.94 -10.47
C LEU A 9 9.33 7.68 -9.67
N PHE A 10 8.75 6.67 -10.31
CA PHE A 10 8.28 5.46 -9.63
C PHE A 10 9.13 4.20 -9.88
N ARG A 11 10.03 4.23 -10.88
CA ARG A 11 10.77 3.04 -11.33
C ARG A 11 12.12 2.83 -10.66
N SER A 12 12.81 3.90 -10.28
CA SER A 12 14.14 3.88 -9.66
C SER A 12 14.09 4.57 -8.31
N ASP A 13 14.93 4.16 -7.37
CA ASP A 13 15.09 4.84 -6.08
C ASP A 13 16.20 5.91 -6.12
N GLU A 14 16.86 6.13 -7.27
CA GLU A 14 17.93 7.10 -7.45
C GLU A 14 17.46 8.56 -7.48
N GLY A 15 18.29 9.48 -7.01
CA GLY A 15 18.05 10.92 -7.04
C GLY A 15 17.32 11.45 -5.80
N GLU A 16 16.93 12.72 -5.86
CA GLU A 16 16.37 13.46 -4.72
C GLU A 16 15.13 14.23 -5.17
N ILE A 17 14.14 14.31 -4.27
CA ILE A 17 12.87 15.02 -4.50
C ILE A 17 12.48 15.85 -3.27
N ASP A 18 11.82 16.97 -3.53
CA ASP A 18 11.25 17.83 -2.49
C ASP A 18 9.92 17.29 -1.95
N ALA A 19 9.42 17.89 -0.87
CA ALA A 19 8.14 17.50 -0.27
C ALA A 19 6.93 17.70 -1.21
N PRO A 20 6.81 18.79 -1.99
CA PRO A 20 5.73 18.95 -2.96
C PRO A 20 5.66 17.84 -4.02
N ILE A 21 6.80 17.43 -4.59
CA ILE A 21 6.85 16.33 -5.56
C ILE A 21 6.46 15.01 -4.89
N TRP A 22 6.96 14.77 -3.67
CA TRP A 22 6.57 13.59 -2.90
C TRP A 22 5.05 13.53 -2.66
N TRP A 23 4.44 14.63 -2.20
CA TRP A 23 2.98 14.70 -2.00
C TRP A 23 2.19 14.43 -3.27
N ARG A 24 2.62 14.97 -4.42
CA ARG A 24 1.99 14.66 -5.71
C ARG A 24 2.08 13.17 -6.05
N GLY A 25 3.25 12.56 -5.84
CA GLY A 25 3.43 11.13 -6.04
C GLY A 25 2.52 10.29 -5.13
N ILE A 26 2.43 10.66 -3.84
CA ILE A 26 1.53 10.01 -2.88
C ILE A 26 0.06 10.13 -3.29
N LEU A 27 -0.39 11.30 -3.74
CA LEU A 27 -1.76 11.49 -4.19
C LEU A 27 -2.10 10.63 -5.41
N ILE A 28 -1.15 10.46 -6.34
CA ILE A 28 -1.33 9.59 -7.51
C ILE A 28 -1.43 8.12 -7.08
N LEU A 29 -0.50 7.64 -6.25
CA LEU A 29 -0.52 6.26 -5.76
C LEU A 29 -1.76 5.98 -4.91
N GLY A 30 -2.11 6.90 -4.01
CA GLY A 30 -3.31 6.84 -3.17
C GLY A 30 -4.60 6.87 -3.98
N GLY A 31 -4.66 7.66 -5.06
CA GLY A 31 -5.79 7.69 -5.98
C GLY A 31 -6.01 6.36 -6.68
N VAL A 32 -4.93 5.74 -7.20
CA VAL A 32 -5.01 4.40 -7.82
C VAL A 32 -5.44 3.36 -6.77
N PHE A 33 -4.84 3.38 -5.59
CA PHE A 33 -5.22 2.49 -4.49
C PHE A 33 -6.70 2.62 -4.11
N ALA A 34 -7.20 3.85 -3.97
CA ALA A 34 -8.59 4.12 -3.61
C ALA A 34 -9.57 3.59 -4.65
N VAL A 35 -9.32 3.85 -5.94
CA VAL A 35 -10.18 3.36 -7.04
C VAL A 35 -10.25 1.83 -7.06
N LEU A 36 -9.10 1.18 -6.91
CA LEU A 36 -9.02 -0.29 -6.88
C LEU A 36 -9.72 -0.86 -5.63
N THR A 37 -9.58 -0.20 -4.48
CA THR A 37 -10.23 -0.63 -3.24
C THR A 37 -11.74 -0.48 -3.32
N LEU A 38 -12.24 0.62 -3.91
CA LEU A 38 -13.67 0.78 -4.17
C LEU A 38 -14.21 -0.31 -5.10
N GLY A 39 -13.45 -0.66 -6.14
CA GLY A 39 -13.78 -1.79 -7.01
C GLY A 39 -13.81 -3.12 -6.25
N TRP A 40 -12.84 -3.35 -5.35
CA TRP A 40 -12.82 -4.52 -4.48
C TRP A 40 -14.07 -4.61 -3.60
N LEU A 41 -14.46 -3.53 -2.92
CA LEU A 41 -15.64 -3.51 -2.04
C LEU A 41 -16.94 -3.86 -2.79
N LEU A 42 -17.05 -3.52 -4.08
CA LEU A 42 -18.20 -3.89 -4.90
C LEU A 42 -18.17 -5.37 -5.32
N ILE A 43 -16.97 -5.95 -5.47
CA ILE A 43 -16.76 -7.31 -6.02
C ILE A 43 -16.66 -8.37 -4.90
N GLU A 44 -16.19 -8.00 -3.72
CA GLU A 44 -15.97 -8.88 -2.57
C GLU A 44 -17.16 -9.82 -2.28
N PRO A 45 -18.43 -9.37 -2.26
CA PRO A 45 -19.58 -10.24 -1.95
C PRO A 45 -19.80 -11.39 -2.95
N PHE A 46 -19.16 -11.34 -4.11
CA PHE A 46 -19.21 -12.37 -5.13
C PHE A 46 -18.06 -13.37 -5.02
N ALA A 47 -16.94 -12.99 -4.41
CA ALA A 47 -15.73 -13.79 -4.35
C ALA A 47 -15.80 -14.95 -3.34
N ASP A 48 -16.64 -14.82 -2.31
CA ASP A 48 -16.79 -15.81 -1.23
C ASP A 48 -18.04 -16.70 -1.40
N ARG A 49 -18.72 -16.59 -2.54
CA ARG A 49 -19.85 -17.49 -2.86
C ARG A 49 -19.34 -18.88 -3.23
N SER A 50 -20.12 -19.90 -2.86
CA SER A 50 -19.88 -21.27 -3.31
C SER A 50 -19.87 -21.34 -4.83
N LEU A 51 -19.01 -22.19 -5.38
CA LEU A 51 -19.05 -22.66 -6.77
C LEU A 51 -20.34 -23.49 -6.95
N ALA A 52 -21.48 -22.81 -7.08
CA ALA A 52 -22.78 -23.45 -7.22
C ALA A 52 -22.98 -24.01 -8.64
N THR A 53 -23.93 -24.93 -8.76
CA THR A 53 -24.19 -25.89 -9.85
C THR A 53 -24.41 -25.32 -11.28
N THR A 54 -24.37 -24.00 -11.50
CA THR A 54 -24.60 -23.38 -12.82
C THR A 54 -23.35 -22.68 -13.36
N ILE A 55 -23.15 -22.74 -14.68
CA ILE A 55 -22.00 -22.15 -15.38
C ILE A 55 -21.88 -20.64 -15.08
N THR A 56 -23.01 -19.92 -15.05
CA THR A 56 -23.03 -18.49 -14.77
C THR A 56 -22.50 -18.17 -13.37
N SER A 57 -22.86 -18.97 -12.35
CA SER A 57 -22.33 -18.79 -10.99
C SER A 57 -20.83 -19.01 -10.94
N THR A 58 -20.32 -20.03 -11.65
CA THR A 58 -18.89 -20.31 -11.74
C THR A 58 -18.13 -19.14 -12.38
N ILE A 59 -18.65 -18.56 -13.45
CA ILE A 59 -18.01 -17.41 -14.13
C ILE A 59 -17.91 -16.21 -13.18
N VAL A 60 -18.99 -15.88 -12.45
CA VAL A 60 -19.01 -14.75 -11.51
C VAL A 60 -17.97 -14.92 -10.40
N VAL A 61 -17.93 -16.09 -9.76
CA VAL A 61 -16.97 -16.40 -8.68
C VAL A 61 -15.53 -16.36 -9.20
N LEU A 62 -15.30 -16.91 -10.40
CA LEU A 62 -13.99 -16.90 -11.05
C LEU A 62 -13.53 -15.46 -11.35
N THR A 63 -14.38 -14.63 -11.97
CA THR A 63 -14.07 -13.23 -12.28
C THR A 63 -13.78 -12.42 -11.01
N ALA A 64 -14.56 -12.64 -9.94
CA ALA A 64 -14.34 -11.95 -8.67
C ALA A 64 -12.98 -12.32 -8.03
N ASN A 65 -12.59 -13.60 -8.09
CA ASN A 65 -11.28 -14.04 -7.59
C ASN A 65 -10.12 -13.62 -8.50
N LEU A 66 -10.32 -13.53 -9.82
CA LEU A 66 -9.33 -12.94 -10.73
C LEU A 66 -9.09 -11.46 -10.41
N TYR A 67 -10.15 -10.72 -10.11
CA TYR A 67 -10.02 -9.34 -9.64
C TYR A 67 -9.25 -9.28 -8.32
N ARG A 68 -9.58 -10.13 -7.33
CA ARG A 68 -8.86 -10.22 -6.04
C ARG A 68 -7.36 -10.45 -6.23
N LEU A 69 -6.98 -11.36 -7.15
CA LEU A 69 -5.58 -11.62 -7.49
C LEU A 69 -4.90 -10.41 -8.15
N ALA A 70 -5.53 -9.82 -9.16
CA ALA A 70 -5.01 -8.64 -9.84
C ALA A 70 -4.85 -7.46 -8.87
N TYR A 71 -5.84 -7.25 -8.00
CA TYR A 71 -5.81 -6.25 -6.94
C TYR A 71 -4.60 -6.41 -6.03
N GLY A 72 -4.35 -7.63 -5.54
CA GLY A 72 -3.18 -7.92 -4.69
C GLY A 72 -1.85 -7.65 -5.40
N VAL A 73 -1.71 -8.07 -6.66
CA VAL A 73 -0.51 -7.79 -7.47
C VAL A 73 -0.29 -6.29 -7.65
N ILE A 74 -1.35 -5.54 -7.96
CA ILE A 74 -1.23 -4.09 -8.12
C ILE A 74 -0.89 -3.42 -6.78
N CYS A 75 -1.43 -3.87 -5.65
CA CYS A 75 -1.04 -3.37 -4.34
C CYS A 75 0.46 -3.56 -4.07
N LEU A 76 1.04 -4.71 -4.42
CA LEU A 76 2.49 -4.92 -4.32
C LEU A 76 3.28 -3.95 -5.20
N LEU A 77 2.83 -3.71 -6.44
CA LEU A 77 3.45 -2.72 -7.32
C LEU A 77 3.35 -1.30 -6.75
N LEU A 78 2.21 -0.93 -6.15
CA LEU A 78 2.04 0.35 -5.47
C LEU A 78 3.00 0.51 -4.30
N LEU A 79 3.24 -0.55 -3.53
CA LEU A 79 4.23 -0.56 -2.44
C LEU A 79 5.67 -0.36 -2.97
N ILE A 80 6.03 -0.98 -4.09
CA ILE A 80 7.33 -0.80 -4.74
C ILE A 80 7.48 0.65 -5.26
N CYS A 81 6.45 1.17 -5.94
CA CYS A 81 6.42 2.55 -6.40
C CYS A 81 6.52 3.55 -5.23
N PHE A 82 5.83 3.26 -4.12
CA PHE A 82 5.92 4.04 -2.90
C PHE A 82 7.34 4.03 -2.33
N TYR A 83 7.99 2.86 -2.28
CA TYR A 83 9.38 2.75 -1.84
C TYR A 83 10.29 3.63 -2.68
N ASN A 84 10.24 3.50 -4.01
CA ASN A 84 11.09 4.26 -4.93
C ASN A 84 10.88 5.78 -4.82
N LEU A 85 9.63 6.22 -4.63
CA LEU A 85 9.30 7.62 -4.41
C LEU A 85 9.84 8.13 -3.06
N SER A 86 9.59 7.39 -1.99
CA SER A 86 9.93 7.79 -0.62
C SER A 86 11.44 7.69 -0.34
N ALA A 87 12.15 6.77 -0.99
CA ALA A 87 13.61 6.64 -0.88
C ALA A 87 14.33 7.91 -1.37
N LYS A 88 13.87 8.48 -2.48
CA LYS A 88 14.37 9.78 -2.99
C LYS A 88 14.16 10.91 -1.98
N ARG A 89 13.02 10.90 -1.28
CA ARG A 89 12.70 11.92 -0.27
C ARG A 89 13.53 11.75 1.00
N TRP A 90 13.74 10.53 1.47
CA TRP A 90 14.66 10.26 2.59
C TRP A 90 16.10 10.70 2.26
N ARG A 91 16.53 10.51 1.01
CA ARG A 91 17.85 10.96 0.54
C ARG A 91 17.98 12.48 0.56
N ASP A 92 16.97 13.22 0.10
CA ASP A 92 16.92 14.70 0.22
C ASP A 92 17.02 15.16 1.68
N LEU A 93 16.47 14.37 2.61
CA LEU A 93 16.58 14.62 4.06
C LEU A 93 17.93 14.18 4.67
N GLY A 94 18.88 13.68 3.86
CA GLY A 94 20.17 13.18 4.33
C GLY A 94 20.09 11.89 5.15
N ARG A 95 18.97 11.14 5.04
CA ARG A 95 18.74 9.92 5.81
C ARG A 95 18.82 8.65 4.94
N PRO A 96 19.03 7.47 5.54
CA PRO A 96 19.10 6.21 4.79
C PRO A 96 17.81 5.94 3.98
N PRO A 97 17.91 5.62 2.68
CA PRO A 97 16.75 5.34 1.83
C PRO A 97 15.97 4.09 2.29
N ALA A 98 16.62 3.18 3.01
CA ALA A 98 15.99 1.96 3.57
C ALA A 98 14.78 2.25 4.46
N PHE A 99 14.69 3.44 5.06
CA PHE A 99 13.51 3.87 5.83
C PHE A 99 12.23 3.93 4.98
N ALA A 100 12.34 4.08 3.65
CA ALA A 100 11.21 4.00 2.73
C ALA A 100 10.51 2.64 2.76
N GLY A 101 11.22 1.57 3.15
CA GLY A 101 10.69 0.20 3.16
C GLY A 101 9.86 -0.14 4.40
N ILE A 102 9.97 0.64 5.48
CA ILE A 102 9.30 0.33 6.76
C ILE A 102 7.78 0.34 6.59
N LEU A 103 7.21 1.40 6.01
CA LEU A 103 5.76 1.49 5.82
C LEU A 103 5.22 0.39 4.90
N PRO A 104 5.83 0.10 3.72
CA PRO A 104 5.44 -1.04 2.89
C PRO A 104 5.47 -2.39 3.61
N VAL A 105 6.55 -2.68 4.35
CA VAL A 105 6.70 -3.95 5.05
C VAL A 105 5.64 -4.10 6.15
N VAL A 106 5.47 -3.07 6.98
CA VAL A 106 4.45 -3.06 8.04
C VAL A 106 3.05 -3.19 7.43
N GLY A 107 2.75 -2.46 6.35
CA GLY A 107 1.48 -2.54 5.63
C GLY A 107 1.21 -3.94 5.06
N ALA A 108 2.22 -4.60 4.48
CA ALA A 108 2.10 -5.96 3.98
C ALA A 108 1.83 -6.98 5.11
N VAL A 109 2.50 -6.83 6.26
CA VAL A 109 2.27 -7.68 7.44
C VAL A 109 0.85 -7.50 7.98
N VAL A 110 0.39 -6.25 8.11
CA VAL A 110 -0.97 -5.94 8.57
C VAL A 110 -2.03 -6.51 7.62
N ALA A 111 -1.83 -6.34 6.30
CA ALA A 111 -2.71 -6.92 5.30
C ALA A 111 -2.76 -8.45 5.38
N ALA A 112 -1.60 -9.10 5.60
CA ALA A 112 -1.53 -10.54 5.78
C ALA A 112 -2.28 -11.00 7.04
N LEU A 113 -2.17 -10.25 8.15
CA LEU A 113 -2.89 -10.54 9.39
C LEU A 113 -4.42 -10.44 9.22
N HIS A 114 -4.91 -9.36 8.60
CA HIS A 114 -6.34 -9.20 8.29
C HIS A 114 -6.87 -10.27 7.34
N TRP A 115 -6.03 -10.76 6.41
CA TRP A 115 -6.40 -11.89 5.57
C TRP A 115 -6.41 -13.21 6.34
N LEU A 116 -5.46 -13.41 7.27
CA LEU A 116 -5.28 -14.66 8.01
C LEU A 116 -6.30 -14.84 9.13
N GLU A 117 -6.61 -13.78 9.90
CA GLU A 117 -7.45 -13.83 11.10
C GLU A 117 -8.78 -14.59 10.90
N PRO A 118 -9.62 -14.27 9.90
CA PRO A 118 -10.90 -14.97 9.71
C PRO A 118 -10.75 -16.42 9.23
N ARG A 119 -9.56 -16.85 8.80
CA ARG A 119 -9.28 -18.19 8.24
C ARG A 119 -8.68 -19.15 9.25
N THR A 120 -8.22 -18.65 10.39
CA THR A 120 -7.53 -19.44 11.41
C THR A 120 -8.45 -19.99 12.50
N GLY A 121 -9.78 -19.83 12.37
CA GLY A 121 -10.73 -20.38 13.35
C GLY A 121 -10.55 -19.85 14.77
N GLY A 122 -9.87 -18.71 14.95
CA GLY A 122 -9.56 -18.10 16.24
C GLY A 122 -8.13 -18.30 16.75
N ASP A 123 -7.27 -19.03 16.04
CA ASP A 123 -5.87 -19.22 16.47
C ASP A 123 -5.04 -17.93 16.40
N THR A 124 -5.44 -16.98 15.55
CA THR A 124 -4.84 -15.64 15.51
C THR A 124 -5.53 -14.74 16.54
N PRO A 125 -4.84 -14.27 17.59
CA PRO A 125 -5.45 -13.40 18.58
C PRO A 125 -5.89 -12.08 17.96
N HIS A 126 -7.15 -11.68 18.13
CA HIS A 126 -7.66 -10.40 17.61
C HIS A 126 -6.86 -9.17 18.12
N VAL A 127 -6.33 -9.26 19.34
CA VAL A 127 -5.43 -8.24 19.92
C VAL A 127 -4.16 -8.03 19.08
N LEU A 128 -3.65 -9.07 18.42
CA LEU A 128 -2.49 -8.96 17.53
C LEU A 128 -2.81 -8.12 16.30
N VAL A 129 -4.01 -8.26 15.74
CA VAL A 129 -4.47 -7.47 14.58
C VAL A 129 -4.59 -6.00 14.97
N ILE A 130 -5.22 -5.70 16.11
CA ILE A 130 -5.33 -4.34 16.64
C ILE A 130 -3.93 -3.73 16.88
N ALA A 131 -3.00 -4.49 17.48
CA ALA A 131 -1.64 -4.02 17.71
C ALA A 131 -0.90 -3.72 16.40
N ALA A 132 -1.11 -4.56 15.37
CA ALA A 132 -0.55 -4.33 14.04
C ALA A 132 -1.13 -3.07 13.39
N ASP A 133 -2.44 -2.83 13.51
CA ASP A 133 -3.09 -1.62 13.00
C ASP A 133 -2.55 -0.35 13.68
N LEU A 134 -2.37 -0.38 15.00
CA LEU A 134 -1.77 0.73 15.75
C LEU A 134 -0.33 0.99 15.32
N LEU A 135 0.46 -0.06 15.07
CA LEU A 135 1.82 0.07 14.55
C LEU A 135 1.83 0.68 13.15
N LEU A 136 0.95 0.20 12.26
CA LEU A 136 0.80 0.75 10.90
C LEU A 136 0.46 2.23 10.95
N PHE A 137 -0.51 2.61 11.79
CA PHE A 137 -0.91 3.99 11.97
C PHE A 137 0.24 4.87 12.49
N ALA A 138 0.99 4.39 13.49
CA ALA A 138 2.16 5.10 14.02
C ALA A 138 3.24 5.30 12.95
N VAL A 139 3.55 4.26 12.18
CA VAL A 139 4.53 4.32 11.08
C VAL A 139 4.05 5.24 9.96
N LEU A 140 2.76 5.24 9.64
CA LEU A 140 2.17 6.13 8.64
C LEU A 140 2.30 7.60 9.08
N ILE A 141 1.95 7.93 10.32
CA ILE A 141 2.12 9.28 10.87
C ILE A 141 3.57 9.70 10.80
N TRP A 142 4.49 8.86 11.30
CA TRP A 142 5.92 9.14 11.25
C TRP A 142 6.42 9.39 9.82
N ASN A 143 5.96 8.59 8.86
CA ASN A 143 6.35 8.75 7.46
C ASN A 143 5.85 10.09 6.88
N ILE A 144 4.59 10.44 7.15
CA ILE A 144 3.99 11.71 6.70
C ILE A 144 4.68 12.91 7.35
N THR A 145 4.97 12.87 8.64
CA THR A 145 5.57 14.02 9.35
C THR A 145 6.98 14.31 8.86
N GLU A 146 7.78 13.27 8.62
CA GLU A 146 9.15 13.38 8.13
C GLU A 146 9.21 13.76 6.64
N LEU A 147 8.54 12.98 5.78
CA LEU A 147 8.62 13.14 4.33
C LEU A 147 7.80 14.33 3.83
N GLY A 148 6.65 14.58 4.45
CA GLY A 148 5.76 15.69 4.13
C GLY A 148 6.28 17.06 4.59
N GLY A 149 7.38 17.10 5.35
CA GLY A 149 8.04 18.34 5.78
C GLY A 149 7.37 19.03 6.97
N ILE A 150 6.48 18.35 7.69
CA ILE A 150 5.74 18.89 8.84
C ILE A 150 6.65 18.98 10.08
N ALA A 151 7.55 18.01 10.26
CA ALA A 151 8.46 17.94 11.41
C ALA A 151 9.68 18.89 11.33
N ARG A 152 9.70 19.86 10.41
CA ARG A 152 10.81 20.82 10.27
C ARG A 152 10.85 21.82 11.44
N PHE A 153 11.32 21.37 12.61
CA PHE A 153 12.05 22.26 13.51
C PHE A 153 13.43 22.48 12.87
N ARG A 154 13.65 23.69 12.34
CA ARG A 154 15.00 24.15 12.02
C ARG A 154 15.78 24.22 13.33
N VAL A 155 16.79 23.38 13.48
CA VAL A 155 17.93 23.65 14.37
C VAL A 155 19.03 24.23 13.49
#